data_AF-A0A0T6UN22-F1
#
_entry.id   AF-A0A0T6UN22-F1
#
_cell.length_a   1.000
_cell.length_b   1.000
_cell.length_c   1.000
_cell.angle_alpha   90.00
_cell.angle_beta   90.00
_cell.angle_gamma   90.00
#
_symmetry.space_group_name_H-M   'P 1'
#
loop_
_entity.id
_entity.type
_entity.pdbx_description
1 polymer ?
#
loop_
_entity_poly.entity_id
_entity_poly.type
_entity_poly.pdbx_seq_one_letter_code
_entity_poly.pdbx_strand_id
1 'polypeptide(L)' 'MDINEFKQLRDEFKKPVDFKTLVDNGALIQKGQSYYIGKMNLIPEYVTKKIKSLEKNRYGLKVTFYK' A
#
# COMPACT_ATOMS: atom_id res chain seq x y z
N MET A 1 -17.29 18.93 0.90
CA MET A 1 -16.38 18.04 1.64
C MET A 1 -17.11 17.69 2.91
N ASP A 2 -17.88 16.61 2.84
CA ASP A 2 -18.86 16.25 3.85
C ASP A 2 -18.20 15.53 5.04
N ILE A 3 -18.66 15.80 6.25
CA ILE A 3 -18.11 15.24 7.50
C ILE A 3 -18.13 13.70 7.49
N ASN A 4 -19.07 13.11 6.75
CA ASN A 4 -19.20 11.67 6.57
C ASN A 4 -18.09 11.06 5.69
N GLU A 5 -17.64 11.77 4.64
CA GLU A 5 -16.51 11.32 3.81
C GLU A 5 -15.21 11.32 4.62
N PHE A 6 -15.00 12.34 5.46
CA PHE A 6 -13.84 12.40 6.36
C PHE A 6 -13.80 11.25 7.37
N LYS A 7 -14.95 10.85 7.92
CA LYS A 7 -15.03 9.72 8.85
C LYS A 7 -14.64 8.40 8.18
N GLN A 8 -15.18 8.13 6.99
CA GLN A 8 -14.88 6.89 6.26
C GLN A 8 -13.39 6.81 5.87
N LEU A 9 -12.82 7.91 5.37
CA LEU A 9 -11.38 7.97 5.09
C LEU A 9 -10.55 7.74 6.36
N ARG A 10 -10.92 8.35 7.49
CA ARG A 10 -10.21 8.16 8.76
C ARG A 10 -10.23 6.70 9.24
N ASP A 11 -11.36 6.03 9.12
CA ASP A 11 -11.50 4.63 9.53
C ASP A 11 -10.76 3.66 8.59
N GLU A 12 -10.71 3.95 7.27
CA GLU A 12 -9.84 3.21 6.33
C GLU A 12 -8.36 3.43 6.62
N PHE A 13 -7.97 4.66 6.99
CA PHE A 13 -6.59 4.97 7.38
C PHE A 13 -6.18 4.31 8.71
N LYS A 14 -7.11 4.01 9.61
CA LYS A 14 -6.83 3.30 10.86
C LYS A 14 -6.49 1.82 10.68
N LYS A 15 -6.90 1.17 9.59
CA LYS A 15 -6.60 -0.26 9.38
C LYS A 15 -5.09 -0.46 9.19
N PRO A 16 -4.40 -1.21 10.06
CA PRO A 16 -2.97 -1.46 9.84
C PRO A 16 -2.77 -2.17 8.49
N VAL A 17 -1.76 -1.75 7.74
CA VAL A 17 -1.40 -2.43 6.50
C VAL A 17 -0.64 -3.70 6.88
N ASP A 18 -1.21 -4.85 6.55
CA ASP A 18 -0.54 -6.14 6.77
C ASP A 18 0.47 -6.41 5.64
N PHE A 19 1.64 -5.81 5.76
CA PHE A 19 2.73 -5.97 4.80
C PHE A 19 3.17 -7.43 4.67
N LYS A 20 3.09 -8.22 5.76
CA LYS A 20 3.50 -9.63 5.74
C LYS A 20 2.60 -10.43 4.81
N THR A 21 1.28 -10.33 5.00
CA THR A 21 0.31 -11.01 4.13
C THR A 21 0.43 -10.56 2.67
N LEU A 22 0.68 -9.26 2.44
CA LEU A 22 0.90 -8.72 1.09
C LEU A 22 2.18 -9.24 0.43
N VAL A 23 3.23 -9.53 1.21
CA VAL A 23 4.45 -10.13 0.67
C VAL A 23 4.25 -11.64 0.43
N ASP A 24 3.62 -12.33 1.37
CA ASP A 24 3.36 -13.78 1.30
C ASP A 24 2.44 -14.13 0.11
N ASN A 25 1.44 -13.30 -0.19
CA ASN A 25 0.56 -13.51 -1.34
C ASN A 25 1.15 -12.99 -2.68
N GLY A 26 2.33 -12.37 -2.66
CA GLY A 26 3.02 -11.81 -3.82
C GLY A 26 2.43 -10.49 -4.35
N ALA A 27 1.53 -9.84 -3.62
CA ALA A 27 1.05 -8.49 -3.94
C ALA A 27 2.20 -7.48 -3.88
N LEU A 28 3.03 -7.59 -2.84
CA LEU A 28 4.26 -6.86 -2.63
C LEU A 28 5.46 -7.79 -2.70
N ILE A 29 6.60 -7.23 -3.10
CA ILE A 29 7.90 -7.89 -3.09
C ILE A 29 8.79 -7.10 -2.16
N GLN A 30 9.22 -7.71 -1.06
CA GLN A 30 10.20 -7.09 -0.17
C GLN A 30 11.61 -7.33 -0.72
N LYS A 31 12.36 -6.24 -0.91
CA LYS A 31 13.82 -6.29 -1.19
C LYS A 31 14.54 -5.42 -0.17
N GLY A 32 15.18 -6.07 0.80
CA GLY A 32 15.79 -5.40 1.95
C GLY A 32 14.75 -4.64 2.75
N GLN A 33 14.93 -3.32 2.88
CA GLN A 33 14.02 -2.42 3.59
C GLN A 33 12.96 -1.76 2.69
N SER A 34 12.95 -2.08 1.39
CA SER A 34 12.01 -1.50 0.43
C SER A 34 10.97 -2.50 -0.04
N TYR A 35 9.76 -2.01 -0.32
CA TYR A 35 8.67 -2.79 -0.91
C TYR A 35 8.46 -2.38 -2.36
N TYR A 36 8.12 -3.36 -3.19
CA TYR A 36 7.86 -3.21 -4.61
C TYR A 36 6.52 -3.84 -4.97
N ILE A 37 5.83 -3.33 -5.99
CA ILE A 37 4.61 -3.96 -6.49
C ILE A 37 4.98 -5.24 -7.26
N GLY A 38 4.45 -6.37 -6.80
CA GLY A 38 4.47 -7.64 -7.53
C GLY A 38 3.20 -7.80 -8.36
N LYS A 39 2.05 -7.90 -7.68
CA LYS A 39 0.73 -8.06 -8.32
C LYS A 39 -0.24 -7.01 -7.81
N MET A 40 -0.49 -5.98 -8.62
CA MET A 40 -1.36 -4.87 -8.26
C MET A 40 -2.81 -5.32 -7.96
N ASN A 41 -3.29 -6.34 -8.65
CA ASN A 41 -4.64 -6.91 -8.45
C ASN A 41 -4.84 -7.58 -7.07
N LEU A 42 -3.74 -7.88 -6.36
CA LEU A 42 -3.78 -8.46 -5.03
C LEU A 42 -3.61 -7.42 -3.92
N ILE A 43 -3.37 -6.15 -4.28
CA ILE A 43 -3.26 -5.05 -3.33
C ILE A 43 -4.68 -4.53 -3.06
N PRO A 44 -5.17 -4.60 -1.82
CA PRO A 44 -6.48 -4.06 -1.48
C PRO A 44 -6.53 -2.55 -1.70
N GLU A 45 -7.70 -2.03 -2.07
CA GLU A 45 -7.89 -0.61 -2.36
C GLU A 45 -7.56 0.31 -1.17
N TYR A 46 -7.84 -0.14 0.06
CA TYR A 46 -7.46 0.63 1.25
C TYR A 46 -5.93 0.74 1.43
N VAL A 47 -5.16 -0.20 0.88
CA VAL A 47 -3.69 -0.17 0.90
C VAL A 47 -3.16 0.73 -0.20
N THR A 48 -3.78 0.73 -1.39
CA THR A 48 -3.36 1.63 -2.48
C THR A 48 -3.57 3.09 -2.11
N LYS A 49 -4.65 3.42 -1.40
CA LYS A 49 -4.88 4.77 -0.84
C LYS A 49 -3.82 5.22 0.17
N LYS A 50 -3.06 4.28 0.75
CA LYS A 50 -1.97 4.54 1.69
C LYS A 50 -0.60 4.62 1.03
N ILE A 51 -0.52 4.43 -0.28
CA ILE A 51 0.71 4.63 -1.03
C ILE A 51 0.95 6.13 -1.16
N LYS A 52 2.05 6.59 -0.58
CA LYS A 52 2.54 7.97 -0.67
C LYS A 52 3.22 8.25 -1.99
N SER A 53 4.03 7.31 -2.48
CA SER A 53 4.72 7.46 -3.76
C SER A 53 5.00 6.12 -4.42
N LEU A 54 5.04 6.19 -5.75
CA LEU A 54 5.43 5.10 -6.64
C LEU A 54 6.66 5.53 -7.43
N GLU A 55 7.76 4.80 -7.28
CA GLU A 55 9.01 5.10 -7.98
C GLU A 55 9.45 3.91 -8.81
N LYS A 56 9.60 4.09 -10.13
CA LYS A 56 10.11 3.04 -11.01
C LYS A 56 11.64 3.01 -10.97
N ASN A 57 12.22 1.85 -10.70
CA ASN A 57 13.67 1.66 -10.73
C ASN A 57 14.04 0.31 -11.39
N ARG A 58 15.33 -0.04 -11.39
CA ARG A 58 15.86 -1.28 -11.98
C ARG A 58 15.28 -2.58 -11.40
N TYR A 59 14.64 -2.52 -10.24
CA TYR A 59 14.04 -3.66 -9.55
C TYR A 59 12.51 -3.73 -9.69
N GLY A 60 11.88 -2.73 -10.32
CA GLY A 60 10.44 -2.65 -10.50
C GLY A 60 9.85 -1.34 -9.96
N LEU A 61 8.57 -1.40 -9.58
CA LEU A 61 7.83 -0.26 -9.06
C LEU A 61 7.91 -0.26 -7.53
N LYS A 62 8.79 0.58 -6.96
CA LYS A 62 8.93 0.75 -5.52
C LYS A 62 7.72 1.51 -4.96
N VAL A 63 7.16 1.01 -3.86
CA VAL A 63 6.07 1.65 -3.12
C VAL A 63 6.59 2.22 -1.82
N THR A 64 6.22 3.47 -1.54
CA THR A 64 6.41 4.08 -0.22
C THR A 64 5.04 4.35 0.37
N PHE A 65 4.84 3.97 1.63
CA PHE A 65 3.57 4.16 2.33
C PHE A 65 3.61 5.39 3.24
N TYR A 66 2.45 5.99 3.52
CA TYR A 66 2.34 6.95 4.62
C TYR A 66 2.66 6.25 5.96
N LYS A 67 3.31 6.98 6.88
CA LYS A 67 3.53 6.52 8.25
C LYS A 67 2.24 6.51 9.05
#